data_AF-D0LPU4-F1
#
_entry.id   AF-D0LPU4-F1
#
_cell.length_a   1.000
_cell.length_b   1.000
_cell.length_c   1.000
_cell.angle_alpha   90.00
_cell.angle_beta   90.00
_cell.angle_gamma   90.00
#
_symmetry.space_group_name_H-M   'P 1'
#
loop_
_entity.id
_entity.type
_entity.pdbx_description
1 polymer ?
#
loop_
_entity_poly.entity_id
_entity_poly.type
_entity_poly.pdbx_seq_one_letter_code
_entity_poly.pdbx_strand_id
1 'polypeptide(L)'
;MMRTWQSKLHVTQHEVKLLVTCPEQGDVLKARLPPHARHPRALLTLLEGLSLYNGQPQRIALHVDERFRLTAGLFGDELWPGESPLVQYDVAHRARQCGRLSGIGDFRALRRGSP
;
A
#
# COMPACT_ATOMS: atom_id res chain seq x y z
N MET A 1 -18.59 12.39 -9.25
CA MET A 1 -17.54 11.46 -9.73
C MET A 1 -16.79 10.97 -8.50
N MET A 2 -16.63 9.66 -8.31
CA MET A 2 -16.04 9.09 -7.09
C MET A 2 -14.56 9.49 -7.01
N ARG A 3 -14.18 10.18 -5.94
CA ARG A 3 -12.81 10.62 -5.69
C ARG A 3 -12.00 9.42 -5.18
N THR A 4 -11.40 8.67 -6.09
CA THR A 4 -10.53 7.57 -5.69
C THR A 4 -9.20 8.15 -5.22
N TRP A 5 -9.06 8.29 -3.90
CA TRP A 5 -7.76 8.60 -3.29
C TRP A 5 -6.79 7.46 -3.57
N GLN A 6 -5.55 7.81 -3.89
CA GLN A 6 -4.47 6.86 -4.04
C GLN A 6 -3.58 6.97 -2.82
N SER A 7 -3.38 5.85 -2.13
CA SER A 7 -2.61 5.79 -0.90
C SER A 7 -1.40 4.88 -1.09
N LYS A 8 -0.22 5.40 -0.74
CA LYS A 8 1.06 4.71 -0.84
C LYS A 8 1.70 4.69 0.54
N LEU A 9 2.07 3.50 0.97
CA LEU A 9 2.77 3.28 2.22
C LEU A 9 4.16 2.75 1.90
N HIS A 10 5.20 3.45 2.35
CA HIS A 10 6.56 2.99 2.25
C HIS A 10 7.11 2.70 3.64
N VAL A 11 7.48 1.45 3.87
CA VAL A 11 7.95 0.97 5.16
C VAL A 11 9.43 0.62 5.08
N THR A 12 10.20 1.19 5.99
CA THR A 12 11.63 0.92 6.19
C THR A 12 11.90 0.62 7.66
N GLN A 13 13.11 0.17 7.98
CA GLN A 13 13.53 -0.07 9.37
C GLN A 13 13.56 1.21 10.25
N HIS A 14 13.61 2.40 9.65
CA HIS A 14 13.77 3.66 10.37
C HIS A 14 12.53 4.54 10.34
N GLU A 15 11.65 4.36 9.36
CA GLU A 15 10.48 5.20 9.16
C GLU A 15 9.40 4.50 8.35
N VAL A 16 8.18 4.97 8.56
CA VAL A 16 7.02 4.70 7.71
C VAL A 16 6.61 6.00 7.05
N LYS A 17 6.49 6.01 5.73
CA LYS A 17 6.00 7.16 4.97
C LYS A 17 4.64 6.83 4.40
N LEU A 18 3.66 7.70 4.65
CA LEU A 18 2.32 7.63 4.06
C LEU A 18 2.12 8.83 3.14
N LEU A 19 1.70 8.57 1.91
CA LEU A 19 1.27 9.58 0.96
C LEU A 19 -0.13 9.22 0.46
N VAL A 20 -1.06 10.15 0.60
CA VAL A 20 -2.42 10.07 0.07
C VAL A 20 -2.62 11.21 -0.91
N THR A 21 -3.03 10.89 -2.12
CA THR A 21 -3.27 11.86 -3.19
C THR A 21 -4.66 11.72 -3.77
N CYS A 22 -5.29 12.85 -4.08
CA CYS A 22 -6.51 12.92 -4.87
C CYS A 22 -6.16 13.45 -6.27
N PRO A 23 -6.53 12.77 -7.37
CA PRO A 23 -6.20 13.21 -8.72
C PRO A 23 -6.62 14.65 -9.05
N GLU A 24 -7.73 15.11 -8.47
CA GLU A 24 -8.29 16.44 -8.71
C GLU A 24 -7.66 17.54 -7.83
N GLN A 25 -7.12 17.19 -6.66
CA GLN A 25 -6.74 18.15 -5.60
C GLN A 25 -5.25 18.08 -5.23
N GLY A 26 -4.52 17.06 -5.71
CA GLY A 26 -3.13 16.82 -5.36
C GLY A 26 -2.96 16.08 -4.03
N ASP A 27 -1.97 16.48 -3.24
CA ASP A 27 -1.64 15.84 -1.96
C ASP A 27 -2.75 16.11 -0.92
N VAL A 28 -3.29 15.04 -0.34
CA VAL A 28 -4.30 15.09 0.74
C VAL A 28 -3.62 14.90 2.09
N LEU A 29 -2.71 13.94 2.20
CA LEU A 29 -1.94 13.68 3.40
C LEU A 29 -0.52 13.24 3.03
N LYS A 30 0.46 13.83 3.71
CA LYS A 30 1.85 13.43 3.64
C LYS A 30 2.40 13.33 5.05
N ALA A 31 2.75 12.12 5.47
CA ALA A 31 3.17 11.86 6.84
C ALA A 31 4.43 11.01 6.90
N ARG A 32 5.27 11.30 7.89
CA ARG A 32 6.36 10.43 8.35
C ARG A 32 5.99 9.94 9.74
N LEU A 33 5.85 8.63 9.88
CA LEU A 33 5.40 7.94 11.07
C LEU A 33 6.56 7.11 11.65
N PRO A 34 6.60 6.92 12.98
CA PRO A 34 7.56 6.01 13.59
C PRO A 34 7.31 4.57 13.09
N PRO A 35 8.38 3.77 12.87
CA PRO A 35 8.25 2.39 12.40
C PRO A 35 7.69 1.43 13.45
N HIS A 36 7.70 1.84 14.72
CA HIS A 36 7.16 1.07 15.85
C HIS A 36 6.08 1.92 16.52
N ALA A 37 4.81 1.59 16.27
CA ALA A 37 3.70 2.20 16.98
C ALA A 37 3.54 1.58 18.37
N ARG A 38 3.14 2.38 19.36
CA ARG A 38 2.84 1.87 20.72
C ARG A 38 1.58 0.99 20.77
N HIS A 39 0.67 1.18 19.82
CA HIS A 39 -0.58 0.44 19.74
C HIS A 39 -0.59 -0.43 18.47
N PRO A 40 -0.92 -1.73 18.57
CA PRO A 40 -0.79 -2.68 17.45
C PRO A 40 -1.68 -2.35 16.25
N ARG A 41 -2.77 -1.59 16.46
CA ARG A 41 -3.68 -1.14 15.39
C ARG A 41 -3.45 0.30 14.92
N ALA A 42 -2.44 1.03 15.40
CA ALA A 42 -2.35 2.47 15.16
C ALA A 42 -2.37 2.84 13.67
N LEU A 43 -1.58 2.14 12.84
CA LEU A 43 -1.55 2.37 11.40
C LEU A 43 -2.88 2.00 10.74
N LEU A 44 -3.44 0.82 11.07
CA LEU A 44 -4.71 0.38 10.53
C LEU A 44 -5.84 1.37 10.87
N THR A 45 -5.94 1.82 12.12
CA THR A 45 -6.94 2.79 12.58
C THR A 45 -6.79 4.14 11.86
N LEU A 46 -5.57 4.60 11.60
CA LEU A 46 -5.35 5.80 10.79
C LEU A 46 -5.91 5.63 9.37
N LEU A 47 -5.61 4.50 8.72
CA LEU A 47 -6.06 4.21 7.37
C LEU A 47 -7.58 4.02 7.30
N GLU A 48 -8.18 3.37 8.30
CA GLU A 48 -9.64 3.25 8.45
C GLU A 48 -10.29 4.64 8.59
N GLY A 49 -9.70 5.53 9.39
CA GLY A 49 -10.14 6.91 9.52
C GLY A 49 -10.12 7.67 8.18
N LEU A 50 -9.07 7.47 7.37
CA LEU A 50 -8.97 8.06 6.04
C LEU A 50 -10.01 7.48 5.07
N SER A 51 -10.28 6.18 5.13
CA SER A 51 -11.34 5.53 4.35
C SER A 51 -12.73 6.07 4.73
N LEU A 52 -13.01 6.19 6.02
CA LEU A 52 -14.27 6.77 6.53
C LEU A 52 -14.42 8.23 6.10
N TYR A 53 -13.35 9.03 6.18
CA TYR A 53 -13.39 10.43 5.78
C TYR A 53 -13.59 10.60 4.27
N ASN A 54 -12.96 9.76 3.45
CA ASN A 54 -13.19 9.75 2.00
C ASN A 54 -14.55 9.12 1.62
N GLY A 55 -15.20 8.42 2.55
CA GLY A 55 -16.47 7.72 2.33
C GLY A 55 -16.36 6.48 1.45
N GLN A 56 -15.16 5.91 1.27
CA GLN A 56 -14.89 4.74 0.43
C GLN A 56 -13.74 3.89 1.00
N PRO A 57 -13.77 2.56 0.87
CA PRO A 57 -12.62 1.71 1.17
C PRO A 57 -11.39 2.12 0.37
N GLN A 58 -10.21 2.03 0.99
CA GLN A 58 -8.95 2.37 0.34
C GLN A 58 -8.11 1.14 0.02
N ARG A 59 -7.48 1.18 -1.16
CA ARG A 59 -6.39 0.28 -1.53
C ARG A 59 -5.07 0.98 -1.30
N ILE A 60 -4.21 0.35 -0.52
CA ILE A 60 -2.92 0.89 -0.08
C ILE A 60 -1.83 0.13 -0.83
N ALA A 61 -1.11 0.84 -1.71
CA ALA A 61 0.09 0.29 -2.31
C ALA A 61 1.20 0.25 -1.25
N LEU A 62 1.56 -0.96 -0.80
CA LEU A 62 2.56 -1.19 0.23
C LEU A 62 3.92 -1.49 -0.41
N HIS A 63 4.87 -0.58 -0.21
CA HIS A 63 6.27 -0.78 -0.56
C HIS A 63 7.09 -1.09 0.70
N VAL A 64 7.82 -2.19 0.67
CA VAL A 64 8.61 -2.69 1.81
C VAL A 64 10.06 -2.81 1.36
N ASP A 65 10.99 -2.29 2.16
CA ASP A 65 12.43 -2.49 1.91
C ASP A 65 12.81 -3.98 2.06
N GLU A 66 13.72 -4.48 1.22
CA GLU A 66 14.17 -5.89 1.21
C GLU A 66 14.75 -6.33 2.57
N ARG A 67 15.26 -5.38 3.37
CA ARG A 67 15.79 -5.63 4.72
C ARG A 67 14.73 -5.55 5.81
N PHE A 68 13.55 -5.01 5.53
CA PHE A 68 12.49 -4.89 6.51
C PHE A 68 11.73 -6.21 6.59
N ARG A 69 11.94 -6.92 7.71
CA ARG A 69 11.03 -8.02 8.05
C ARG A 69 9.69 -7.39 8.38
N LEU A 70 8.66 -7.76 7.62
CA LEU A 70 7.27 -7.47 7.93
C LEU A 70 6.98 -8.10 9.30
N THR A 71 7.18 -7.32 10.34
CA THR A 71 6.95 -7.73 11.72
C THR A 71 5.56 -7.30 12.10
N ALA A 72 4.87 -8.17 12.84
CA ALA A 72 3.47 -8.05 13.19
C ALA A 72 3.11 -6.67 13.78
N GLY A 73 4.01 -6.04 14.53
CA GLY A 73 3.75 -4.78 15.24
C GLY A 73 3.35 -3.56 14.40
N LEU A 74 3.58 -3.53 13.07
CA LEU A 74 3.12 -2.40 12.23
C LEU A 74 1.73 -2.64 11.59
N PHE A 75 1.34 -3.89 11.35
CA PHE A 75 0.06 -4.20 10.69
C PHE A 75 -0.83 -5.16 11.50
N GLY A 76 -0.52 -5.41 12.78
CA GLY A 76 -1.35 -6.19 13.70
C GLY A 76 -0.70 -7.50 14.15
N ASP A 77 -0.96 -7.88 15.41
CA ASP A 77 -0.29 -8.98 16.11
C ASP A 77 -0.96 -10.36 15.98
N GLU A 78 -2.20 -10.46 15.47
CA GLU A 78 -2.96 -11.73 15.50
C GLU A 78 -3.30 -12.30 14.11
N LEU A 79 -3.46 -11.46 13.09
CA LEU A 79 -3.67 -11.85 11.69
C LEU A 79 -2.97 -10.84 10.81
N TRP A 80 -1.91 -11.26 10.13
CA TRP A 80 -1.14 -10.38 9.25
C TRP A 80 -1.63 -10.48 7.80
N PRO A 81 -1.89 -9.35 7.12
CA PRO A 81 -2.09 -8.00 7.67
C PRO A 81 -3.46 -7.91 8.37
N GLY A 82 -3.60 -6.99 9.34
CA GLY A 82 -4.83 -6.79 10.09
C GLY A 82 -6.03 -6.59 9.16
N GLU A 83 -7.06 -7.41 9.36
CA GLU A 83 -8.23 -7.45 8.49
C GLU A 83 -9.10 -6.20 8.69
N SER A 84 -9.52 -5.58 7.59
CA SER A 84 -10.52 -4.50 7.59
C SER A 84 -11.26 -4.45 6.26
N PRO A 85 -12.60 -4.33 6.25
CA PRO A 85 -13.35 -4.12 5.01
C PRO A 85 -13.08 -2.73 4.40
N LEU A 86 -12.47 -1.82 5.16
CA LEU A 86 -12.20 -0.44 4.74
C LEU A 86 -10.79 -0.25 4.17
N VAL A 87 -9.89 -1.21 4.37
CA VAL A 87 -8.47 -1.08 4.02
C VAL A 87 -7.99 -2.40 3.40
N GLN A 88 -7.51 -2.33 2.17
CA GLN A 88 -6.86 -3.44 1.47
C GLN A 88 -5.41 -3.08 1.18
N TYR A 89 -4.48 -4.00 1.43
CA TYR A 89 -3.07 -3.80 1.11
C TYR A 89 -2.71 -4.55 -0.17
N ASP A 90 -2.14 -3.82 -1.12
CA ASP A 90 -1.54 -4.39 -2.33
C ASP A 90 -0.01 -4.29 -2.19
N VAL A 91 0.66 -5.42 -1.99
CA VAL A 91 2.13 -5.46 -1.87
C VAL A 91 2.75 -5.14 -3.23
N ALA A 92 3.31 -3.94 -3.34
CA ALA A 92 4.03 -3.48 -4.51
C ALA A 92 5.51 -3.84 -4.35
N HIS A 93 5.97 -4.86 -5.07
CA HIS A 93 7.39 -5.06 -5.26
C HIS A 93 7.96 -3.90 -6.09
N ARG A 94 9.20 -3.47 -5.83
CA ARG A 94 9.91 -2.65 -6.82
C ARG A 94 9.81 -3.38 -8.14
N ALA A 95 9.18 -2.76 -9.13
CA ALA A 95 9.41 -3.15 -10.51
C ALA A 95 10.90 -2.89 -10.76
N ARG A 96 11.75 -3.89 -10.53
CA ARG A 96 13.00 -3.97 -11.27
C ARG A 96 12.57 -3.86 -12.72
N GLN A 97 13.28 -3.07 -13.53
CA GLN A 97 13.16 -3.19 -14.98
C GLN A 97 13.62 -4.61 -15.33
N CYS A 98 12.75 -5.59 -15.13
CA CYS A 98 12.99 -6.94 -15.55
C CYS A 98 13.00 -6.87 -17.07
N GLY A 99 14.16 -7.17 -17.66
CA GLY A 99 14.23 -7.47 -19.08
C GLY A 99 13.11 -8.46 -19.42
N ARG A 100 12.61 -8.38 -20.66
CA ARG A 100 11.61 -9.34 -21.11
C ARG A 100 12.18 -10.74 -20.95
N LEU A 101 11.51 -11.57 -20.16
CA LEU A 101 11.79 -13.01 -20.15
C LEU A 101 11.69 -13.49 -21.61
N SER A 102 12.79 -14.06 -22.11
CA SER A 102 12.93 -14.59 -23.47
C SER A 102 13.04 -16.11 -23.42
N GLY A 103 12.70 -16.78 -24.53
CA GLY A 103 12.94 -18.22 -24.69
C GLY A 103 11.75 -19.14 -24.42
N ILE A 104 10.60 -18.61 -23.98
CA ILE A 104 9.39 -19.41 -23.69
C ILE A 104 8.25 -19.19 -24.70
N GLY A 105 8.46 -18.35 -25.72
CA GLY A 105 7.50 -18.07 -26.79
C GLY A 105 6.97 -16.64 -26.81
N ASP A 106 5.93 -16.40 -27.62
CA ASP A 106 5.34 -15.07 -27.82
C ASP A 106 4.13 -14.84 -26.92
N PHE A 107 4.28 -13.91 -25.97
CA PHE A 107 3.26 -13.56 -24.99
C PHE A 107 2.58 -12.21 -25.31
N ARG A 108 2.72 -11.69 -26.53
CA ARG A 108 2.09 -10.42 -26.94
C ARG A 108 0.57 -10.42 -26.79
N ALA A 109 -0.08 -11.56 -27.02
CA ALA A 109 -1.53 -11.71 -26.82
C ALA A 109 -1.96 -11.51 -25.36
N LEU A 110 -1.18 -12.00 -24.40
CA LEU A 110 -1.48 -11.88 -22.96
C LEU A 110 -1.13 -10.51 -22.38
N ARG A 111 -0.25 -9.75 -23.02
CA ARG A 111 0.16 -8.39 -22.60
C ARG A 111 -0.83 -7.31 -23.03
N ARG A 112 -1.56 -7.56 -24.10
CA ARG A 112 -2.74 -6.77 -24.47
C ARG A 112 -3.85 -7.38 -23.64
N GLY A 113 -4.05 -6.88 -22.41
CA GLY A 113 -4.99 -7.46 -21.45
C GLY A 113 -6.28 -7.86 -22.16
N SER A 114 -6.76 -9.07 -21.86
CA SER A 114 -8.08 -9.51 -22.33
C SER A 114 -9.12 -8.44 -22.00
N PRO A 115 -10.12 -8.22 -22.89
CA PRO A 115 -11.18 -7.25 -22.66
C PRO A 115 -11.92 -7.47 -21.33
#